data_AF-A0A7I0J5H6-F1
#
_entry.id   AF-A0A7I0J5H6-F1
#
_cell.length_a   1.000
_cell.length_b   1.000
_cell.length_c   1.000
_cell.angle_alpha   90.00
_cell.angle_beta   90.00
_cell.angle_gamma   90.00
#
_symmetry.space_group_name_H-M   'P 1'
#
loop_
_entity.id
_entity.type
_entity.pdbx_description
1 polymer ?
#
loop_
_entity_poly.entity_id
_entity_poly.type
_entity_poly.pdbx_seq_one_letter_code
_entity_poly.pdbx_strand_id
1 'polypeptide(L)'
;IFRNGWYQENLFMSLPHAISSGKWYTSAADGRIAHGARDDMAAAIAAGLASGSKESHIYTLTGPQAYTTNEIAALVSEVTGKPLEVIQLPDEALTEGVKSACLPEDFARIIVSF
;
A
#
# COMPACT_ATOMS: atom_id res chain seq x y z
N ILE A 1 -9.79 -15.82 12.90
CA ILE A 1 -9.39 -15.31 11.56
C ILE A 1 -8.49 -14.11 11.78
N PHE A 2 -7.31 -14.09 11.17
CA PHE A 2 -6.45 -12.90 11.11
C PHE A 2 -6.67 -12.24 9.76
N ARG A 3 -7.36 -11.10 9.75
CA ARG A 3 -7.65 -10.30 8.57
C ARG A 3 -6.55 -9.25 8.44
N ASN A 4 -5.52 -9.58 7.67
CA ASN A 4 -4.42 -8.67 7.43
C ASN A 4 -4.87 -7.52 6.53
N GLY A 5 -4.48 -6.31 6.91
CA GLY A 5 -4.55 -5.12 6.07
C GLY A 5 -3.49 -5.15 4.98
N TRP A 6 -3.35 -4.02 4.28
CA TRP A 6 -2.41 -3.89 3.17
C TRP A 6 -0.96 -3.86 3.67
N TYR A 7 -0.06 -4.52 2.96
CA TYR A 7 1.34 -4.58 3.36
C TYR A 7 2.09 -3.31 2.95
N GLN A 8 2.97 -2.77 3.79
CA GLN A 8 3.79 -1.61 3.43
C GLN A 8 4.76 -1.94 2.28
N GLU A 9 5.21 -3.19 2.20
CA GLU A 9 6.10 -3.67 1.16
C GLU A 9 5.42 -3.66 -0.22
N ASN A 10 4.10 -3.62 -0.30
CA ASN A 10 3.39 -3.43 -1.58
C ASN A 10 3.71 -2.05 -2.18
N LEU A 11 4.13 -1.07 -1.38
CA LEU A 11 4.60 0.21 -1.89
C LEU A 11 5.84 0.06 -2.79
N PHE A 12 6.65 -1.00 -2.62
CA PHE A 12 7.79 -1.27 -3.49
C PHE A 12 7.41 -1.67 -4.92
N MET A 13 6.13 -1.92 -5.20
CA MET A 13 5.66 -2.13 -6.56
C MET A 13 5.64 -0.82 -7.38
N SER A 14 5.50 0.35 -6.74
CA SER A 14 5.37 1.64 -7.41
C SER A 14 6.45 2.66 -7.00
N LEU A 15 6.84 2.68 -5.72
CA LEU A 15 7.77 3.67 -5.16
C LEU A 15 9.12 3.77 -5.89
N PRO A 16 9.80 2.67 -6.26
CA PRO A 16 11.09 2.78 -6.95
C PRO A 16 10.98 3.56 -8.26
N HIS A 17 9.93 3.31 -9.05
CA HIS A 17 9.68 4.03 -10.27
C HIS A 17 9.29 5.49 -9.98
N ALA A 18 8.41 5.72 -9.01
CA ALA A 18 7.95 7.05 -8.64
C ALA A 18 9.08 7.95 -8.14
N ILE A 19 10.00 7.42 -7.32
CA ILE A 19 11.20 8.12 -6.86
C ILE A 19 12.15 8.41 -8.03
N SER A 20 12.25 7.49 -9.00
CA SER A 20 13.10 7.69 -10.19
C SER A 20 12.55 8.74 -11.14
N SER A 21 11.22 8.85 -11.29
CA SER A 21 10.57 9.81 -12.18
C SER A 21 10.25 11.14 -11.51
N GLY A 22 10.25 11.19 -10.16
CA GLY A 22 9.77 12.31 -9.36
C GLY A 22 8.24 12.42 -9.32
N LYS A 23 7.51 11.45 -9.88
CA LYS A 23 6.05 11.48 -10.02
C LYS A 23 5.41 10.17 -9.58
N TRP A 24 4.41 10.26 -8.72
CA TRP A 24 3.56 9.15 -8.31
C TRP A 24 2.14 9.35 -8.84
N TYR A 25 1.75 8.51 -9.80
CA TYR A 25 0.38 8.48 -10.32
C TYR A 25 -0.50 7.56 -9.48
N THR A 26 -1.68 8.03 -9.07
CA THR A 26 -2.63 7.28 -8.22
C THR A 26 -4.05 7.70 -8.56
N SER A 27 -5.03 6.82 -8.29
CA SER A 27 -6.46 7.15 -8.34
C SER A 27 -7.12 7.10 -6.96
N ALA A 28 -6.31 7.01 -5.90
CA ALA A 28 -6.79 6.85 -4.53
C ALA A 28 -7.41 8.14 -3.95
N ALA A 29 -7.26 9.31 -4.59
CA ALA A 29 -7.73 10.60 -4.07
C ALA A 29 -7.29 10.81 -2.61
N ASP A 30 -8.26 11.02 -1.71
CA ASP A 30 -8.05 11.17 -0.26
C ASP A 30 -8.16 9.85 0.52
N GLY A 31 -8.20 8.72 -0.20
CA GLY A 31 -8.17 7.37 0.36
C GLY A 31 -6.98 7.19 1.30
N ARG A 32 -7.22 6.49 2.42
CA ARG A 32 -6.22 6.29 3.48
C ARG A 32 -6.00 4.81 3.71
N ILE A 33 -4.74 4.39 3.72
CA ILE A 33 -4.36 3.00 3.95
C ILE A 33 -3.46 2.91 5.19
N ALA A 34 -3.87 2.08 6.15
CA ALA A 34 -3.07 1.72 7.31
C ALA A 34 -2.15 0.53 6.97
N HIS A 35 -1.09 0.80 6.21
CA HIS A 35 -0.12 -0.21 5.82
C HIS A 35 0.58 -0.81 7.05
N GLY A 36 0.64 -2.13 7.14
CA GLY A 36 1.47 -2.81 8.16
C GLY A 36 2.60 -3.60 7.53
N ALA A 37 3.71 -3.77 8.24
CA ALA A 37 4.81 -4.63 7.79
C ALA A 37 4.38 -6.09 7.80
N ARG A 38 4.85 -6.90 6.84
CA ARG A 38 4.63 -8.35 6.89
C ARG A 38 5.17 -8.97 8.17
N ASP A 39 6.29 -8.43 8.67
CA ASP A 39 6.90 -8.88 9.92
C ASP A 39 5.99 -8.62 11.14
N ASP A 40 5.41 -7.43 11.23
CA ASP A 40 4.45 -7.09 12.30
C ASP A 40 3.20 -7.98 12.25
N MET A 41 2.68 -8.22 11.04
CA MET A 41 1.53 -9.10 10.83
C MET A 41 1.87 -10.54 11.24
N ALA A 42 3.06 -11.02 10.89
CA ALA A 42 3.53 -12.35 11.26
C ALA A 42 3.70 -12.48 12.78
N ALA A 43 4.29 -11.48 13.45
CA ALA A 43 4.45 -11.44 14.89
C ALA A 43 3.08 -11.46 15.61
N ALA A 44 2.11 -10.66 15.15
CA ALA A 44 0.77 -10.63 15.71
C ALA A 44 0.03 -11.97 15.56
N ILE A 45 0.13 -12.60 14.38
CA ILE A 45 -0.45 -13.93 14.13
C ILE A 45 0.21 -14.98 15.04
N ALA A 46 1.55 -14.99 15.11
CA ALA A 46 2.30 -15.93 15.93
C ALA A 46 1.93 -15.81 17.42
N ALA A 47 1.85 -14.58 17.94
CA ALA A 47 1.39 -14.32 19.30
C ALA A 47 -0.05 -14.80 19.54
N GLY A 48 -0.95 -14.54 18.60
CA GLY A 48 -2.34 -15.01 18.66
C GLY A 48 -2.43 -16.54 18.74
N LEU A 49 -1.67 -17.25 17.90
CA LEU A 49 -1.62 -18.72 17.89
C LEU A 49 -0.98 -19.29 19.16
N ALA A 50 0.06 -18.63 19.70
CA ALA A 50 0.76 -19.06 20.90
C ALA A 50 0.04 -18.71 22.22
N SER A 51 -1.01 -17.88 22.18
CA SER A 51 -1.72 -17.37 23.37
C SER A 51 -2.42 -18.45 24.20
N GLY A 52 -2.66 -19.63 23.65
CA GLY A 52 -3.46 -20.68 24.28
C GLY A 52 -4.98 -20.40 24.28
N SER A 53 -5.42 -19.31 23.66
CA SER A 53 -6.84 -18.99 23.48
C SER A 53 -7.53 -20.05 22.61
N LYS A 54 -8.74 -20.43 23.00
CA LYS A 54 -9.64 -21.30 22.22
C LYS A 54 -10.78 -20.51 21.58
N GLU A 55 -10.73 -19.19 21.66
CA GLU A 55 -11.78 -18.31 21.16
C GLU A 55 -11.79 -18.28 19.63
N SER A 56 -12.99 -18.23 19.06
CA SER A 56 -13.18 -17.92 17.66
C SER A 56 -13.33 -16.41 17.50
N HIS A 57 -12.23 -15.72 17.21
CA HIS A 57 -12.21 -14.27 17.05
C HIS A 57 -11.74 -13.84 15.64
N ILE A 58 -12.15 -12.64 15.22
CA ILE A 58 -11.64 -11.99 14.00
C ILE A 58 -10.76 -10.82 14.42
N TYR A 59 -9.45 -10.93 14.19
CA TYR A 59 -8.50 -9.84 14.41
C TYR A 59 -8.26 -9.10 13.08
N THR A 60 -8.62 -7.83 13.00
CA THR A 60 -8.23 -6.96 11.87
C THR A 60 -6.88 -6.36 12.18
N LEU A 61 -5.85 -6.77 11.44
CA LEU A 61 -4.47 -6.35 11.68
C LEU A 61 -4.10 -5.24 10.69
N THR A 62 -3.65 -4.09 11.19
CA THR A 62 -3.30 -2.92 10.36
C THR A 62 -1.98 -2.32 10.83
N GLY A 63 -1.44 -1.39 10.04
CA GLY A 63 -0.47 -0.44 10.56
C GLY A 63 -1.05 0.47 11.64
N PRO A 64 -0.19 1.17 12.40
CA PRO A 64 -0.61 2.06 13.49
C PRO A 64 -1.27 3.35 12.99
N GLN A 65 -1.01 3.76 11.74
CA GLN A 65 -1.51 4.98 11.15
C GLN A 65 -1.92 4.76 9.69
N ALA A 66 -3.08 5.29 9.31
CA ALA A 66 -3.51 5.33 7.92
C ALA A 66 -2.97 6.60 7.25
N TYR A 67 -2.41 6.47 6.05
CA TYR A 67 -1.88 7.59 5.28
C TYR A 67 -2.55 7.72 3.92
N THR A 68 -2.66 8.96 3.41
CA THR A 68 -2.94 9.21 1.99
C THR A 68 -1.67 9.03 1.15
N THR A 69 -1.81 8.87 -0.17
CA THR A 69 -0.66 8.85 -1.08
C THR A 69 0.19 10.13 -0.97
N ASN A 70 -0.45 11.28 -0.75
CA ASN A 70 0.23 12.56 -0.50
C ASN A 70 1.11 12.53 0.76
N GLU A 71 0.58 12.00 1.87
CA GLU A 71 1.32 11.90 3.13
C GLU A 71 2.49 10.91 3.00
N ILE A 72 2.30 9.79 2.29
CA ILE A 72 3.40 8.84 2.03
C ILE A 72 4.48 9.50 1.15
N ALA A 73 4.09 10.23 0.10
CA ALA A 73 5.04 10.94 -0.76
C ALA A 73 5.84 12.01 0.00
N ALA A 74 5.21 12.69 0.97
CA ALA A 74 5.88 13.63 1.86
C ALA A 74 6.94 12.92 2.73
N LEU A 75 6.59 11.80 3.37
CA LEU A 75 7.53 10.99 4.17
C LEU A 75 8.70 10.49 3.32
N VAL A 76 8.44 10.03 2.09
CA VAL A 76 9.49 9.58 1.17
C VAL A 76 10.40 10.74 0.77
N SER A 77 9.83 11.92 0.49
CA SER A 77 10.61 13.10 0.14
C SER A 77 11.49 13.56 1.30
N GLU A 78 10.98 13.52 2.53
CA GLU A 78 11.73 13.82 3.76
C GLU A 78 12.93 12.88 3.94
N VAL A 79 12.71 11.57 3.82
CA VAL A 79 13.76 10.56 4.04
C VAL A 79 14.80 10.54 2.92
N THR A 80 14.38 10.72 1.66
CA THR A 80 15.26 10.58 0.49
C THR A 80 15.89 11.89 0.04
N GLY A 81 15.36 13.04 0.47
CA GLY A 81 15.75 14.36 -0.02
C GLY A 81 15.38 14.63 -1.48
N LYS A 82 14.58 13.76 -2.12
CA LYS A 82 14.14 13.89 -3.51
C LYS A 82 12.68 14.34 -3.55
N PRO A 83 12.32 15.34 -4.37
CA PRO A 83 10.92 15.74 -4.52
C PRO A 83 10.10 14.62 -5.16
N LEU A 84 8.90 14.38 -4.63
CA LEU A 84 7.96 13.41 -5.17
C LEU A 84 6.56 14.04 -5.29
N GLU A 85 6.16 14.34 -6.52
CA GLU A 85 4.86 14.91 -6.84
C GLU A 85 3.80 13.81 -6.99
N VAL A 86 2.65 13.96 -6.35
CA VAL A 86 1.52 13.04 -6.49
C VAL A 86 0.54 13.58 -7.52
N ILE A 87 0.24 12.78 -8.53
CA ILE A 87 -0.69 13.10 -9.61
C ILE A 87 -1.91 12.19 -9.50
N GLN A 88 -3.06 12.81 -9.21
CA GLN A 88 -4.34 12.11 -9.15
C GLN A 88 -4.89 11.89 -10.57
N LEU A 89 -5.29 10.66 -10.86
CA LEU A 89 -5.85 10.22 -12.14
C LEU A 89 -7.20 9.54 -11.90
N PRO A 90 -8.13 9.57 -12.87
CA PRO A 90 -9.25 8.63 -12.90
C PRO A 90 -8.74 7.18 -13.01
N ASP A 91 -9.52 6.22 -12.48
CA ASP A 91 -9.18 4.79 -12.51
C ASP A 91 -8.85 4.29 -13.92
N GLU A 92 -9.60 4.72 -14.94
CA GLU A 92 -9.37 4.32 -16.32
C GLU A 92 -8.01 4.80 -16.83
N ALA A 93 -7.63 6.03 -16.49
CA ALA A 93 -6.35 6.60 -16.92
C ALA A 93 -5.17 5.93 -16.22
N LEU A 94 -5.31 5.61 -14.91
CA LEU A 94 -4.30 4.85 -14.19
C LEU A 94 -4.16 3.43 -14.74
N THR A 95 -5.28 2.76 -15.04
CA THR A 95 -5.30 1.41 -15.62
C THR A 95 -4.52 1.35 -16.94
N GLU A 96 -4.77 2.28 -17.85
CA GLU A 96 -4.04 2.35 -19.13
C GLU A 96 -2.55 2.67 -18.92
N GLY A 97 -2.22 3.54 -17.95
CA GLY A 97 -0.84 3.81 -17.57
C GLY A 97 -0.10 2.56 -17.07
N VAL A 98 -0.73 1.77 -16.19
CA VAL A 98 -0.15 0.54 -15.63
C VAL A 98 -0.01 -0.56 -16.69
N LYS A 99 -0.96 -0.69 -17.62
CA LYS A 99 -0.86 -1.63 -18.76
C LYS A 99 0.33 -1.32 -19.66
N SER A 100 0.65 -0.04 -19.86
CA SER A 100 1.81 0.38 -20.67
C SER A 100 3.16 -0.05 -20.07
N ALA A 101 3.20 -0.40 -18.78
CA ALA A 101 4.37 -0.90 -18.07
C ALA A 101 4.53 -2.45 -18.11
N CYS A 102 3.88 -3.13 -19.07
CA CYS A 102 3.94 -4.58 -19.31
C CYS A 102 3.32 -5.47 -18.21
N LEU A 103 2.37 -4.96 -17.43
CA LEU A 103 1.59 -5.78 -16.50
C LEU A 103 0.33 -6.37 -17.18
N PRO A 104 -0.04 -7.64 -16.92
CA PRO A 104 -1.30 -8.21 -17.38
C PRO A 104 -2.51 -7.38 -16.91
N GLU A 105 -3.55 -7.28 -17.74
CA GLU A 105 -4.71 -6.40 -17.49
C GLU A 105 -5.40 -6.70 -16.16
N ASP A 106 -5.60 -7.98 -15.82
CA ASP A 106 -6.25 -8.38 -14.56
C ASP A 106 -5.46 -7.90 -13.34
N PHE A 107 -4.12 -7.88 -13.44
CA PHE A 107 -3.27 -7.40 -12.37
C PHE A 107 -3.27 -5.86 -12.27
N ALA A 108 -3.35 -5.17 -13.41
CA ALA A 108 -3.48 -3.71 -13.44
C ALA A 108 -4.78 -3.25 -12.76
N ARG A 109 -5.91 -3.93 -13.02
CA ARG A 109 -7.20 -3.61 -12.37
C ARG A 109 -7.17 -3.84 -10.86
N ILE A 110 -6.47 -4.89 -10.40
CA ILE A 110 -6.27 -5.12 -8.97
C ILE A 110 -5.50 -3.95 -8.35
N ILE A 111 -4.40 -3.50 -8.94
CA ILE A 111 -3.60 -2.38 -8.43
C ILE A 111 -4.41 -1.09 -8.35
N VAL A 112 -5.20 -0.79 -9.38
CA VAL A 112 -6.01 0.44 -9.48
C VAL A 112 -7.15 0.45 -8.45
N SER A 113 -7.62 -0.72 -8.01
CA SER A 113 -8.70 -0.79 -7.03
C SER A 113 -8.32 -0.39 -5.60
N PHE A 114 -7.04 -0.04 -5.36
CA PHE A 114 -6.50 0.34 -4.05
C PHE A 114 -6.16 1.83 -3.95
#